data_AF-M3HYW3-F1
#
_entry.id   AF-M3HYW3-F1
#
_cell.length_a   1.000
_cell.length_b   1.000
_cell.length_c   1.000
_cell.angle_alpha   90.00
_cell.angle_beta   90.00
_cell.angle_gamma   90.00
#
_symmetry.space_group_name_H-M   'P 1'
#
loop_
_entity.id
_entity.type
_entity.pdbx_description
1 polymer ?
#
loop_
_entity_poly.entity_id
_entity_poly.type
_entity_poly.pdbx_seq_one_letter_code
_entity_poly.pdbx_strand_id
1 'polypeptide(L)'
;MEAGKDDLLFVFHKSNGDMKLSVYDNGVLLRSVNASNFAETISDTETTQARLETILPHFEGKYVVSSFSIFDKKNSRFKSRRIFKYDFETKTATLLKEIQDPSESLYWILKDNDFLYGKLKQKKKVLFVFKSIATMAHTSTIFDST
;
A
#
# COMPACT_ATOMS: atom_id res chain seq x y z
N MET A 1 -2.06 -10.64 12.32
CA MET A 1 -3.47 -10.97 11.98
C MET A 1 -4.29 -9.76 12.37
N GLU A 2 -5.13 -9.29 11.47
CA GLU A 2 -6.02 -8.15 11.73
C GLU A 2 -7.45 -8.59 11.39
N ALA A 3 -8.41 -8.20 12.23
CA ALA A 3 -9.82 -8.50 12.04
C ALA A 3 -10.50 -7.33 11.31
N GLY A 4 -11.21 -7.66 10.24
CA GLY A 4 -12.06 -6.74 9.49
C GLY A 4 -13.49 -6.73 10.00
N LYS A 5 -14.37 -6.10 9.23
CA LYS A 5 -15.82 -6.19 9.41
C LYS A 5 -16.30 -7.62 9.12
N ASP A 6 -17.40 -8.03 9.73
CA ASP A 6 -18.11 -9.28 9.44
C ASP A 6 -17.21 -10.53 9.56
N ASP A 7 -16.39 -10.60 10.61
CA ASP A 7 -15.46 -11.71 10.92
C ASP A 7 -14.40 -12.01 9.85
N LEU A 8 -14.14 -11.05 8.96
CA LEU A 8 -13.03 -11.14 8.02
C LEU A 8 -11.69 -11.22 8.76
N LEU A 9 -10.86 -12.17 8.34
CA LEU A 9 -9.51 -12.37 8.88
C LEU A 9 -8.46 -12.08 7.81
N PHE A 10 -7.60 -11.10 8.09
CA PHE A 10 -6.47 -10.74 7.24
C PHE A 10 -5.18 -11.39 7.73
N VAL A 11 -4.58 -12.22 6.87
CA VAL A 11 -3.33 -12.93 7.14
C VAL A 11 -2.25 -12.49 6.16
N PHE A 12 -1.20 -11.89 6.71
CA PHE A 12 -0.03 -11.45 5.95
C PHE A 12 1.06 -12.50 5.99
N HIS A 13 1.58 -12.83 4.81
CA HIS A 13 2.69 -13.74 4.63
C HIS A 13 3.83 -13.01 3.92
N LYS A 14 5.05 -13.19 4.45
CA LYS A 14 6.27 -12.76 3.78
C LYS A 14 7.24 -13.93 3.74
N SER A 15 7.60 -14.38 2.55
CA SER A 15 8.52 -15.50 2.35
C SER A 15 9.41 -15.20 1.15
N ASN A 16 10.73 -15.42 1.28
CA ASN A 16 11.72 -15.18 0.22
C ASN A 16 11.63 -13.79 -0.45
N GLY A 17 11.16 -12.77 0.29
CA GLY A 17 10.95 -11.42 -0.24
C GLY A 17 9.59 -11.19 -0.90
N ASP A 18 8.85 -12.25 -1.21
CA ASP A 18 7.48 -12.16 -1.72
C ASP A 18 6.50 -11.88 -0.59
N MET A 19 5.59 -10.96 -0.85
CA MET A 19 4.52 -10.57 0.07
C MET A 19 3.16 -10.99 -0.49
N LYS A 20 2.35 -11.56 0.40
CA LYS A 20 0.98 -12.00 0.09
C LYS A 20 0.06 -11.65 1.25
N LEU A 21 -1.10 -11.08 0.93
CA LEU A 21 -2.23 -10.97 1.83
C LEU A 21 -3.26 -12.04 1.46
N SER A 22 -3.71 -12.82 2.43
CA SER A 22 -4.85 -13.74 2.30
C SER A 22 -5.99 -13.25 3.19
N VAL A 23 -7.20 -13.25 2.64
CA VAL A 23 -8.42 -12.83 3.35
C VAL A 23 -9.31 -14.03 3.52
N TYR A 24 -9.72 -14.30 4.76
CA TYR A 24 -10.58 -15.41 5.12
C TYR A 24 -11.92 -14.89 5.64
N ASP A 25 -12.98 -15.64 5.39
CA ASP A 25 -14.30 -15.45 5.95
C ASP A 25 -14.74 -16.78 6.56
N ASN A 26 -15.05 -16.78 7.86
CA ASN A 26 -15.45 -17.98 8.59
C ASN A 26 -14.49 -19.19 8.39
N GLY A 27 -13.19 -18.90 8.30
CA GLY A 27 -12.13 -19.90 8.09
C GLY A 27 -11.91 -20.33 6.64
N VAL A 28 -12.73 -19.88 5.69
CA VAL A 28 -12.59 -20.17 4.25
C VAL A 28 -11.78 -19.08 3.56
N LEU A 29 -10.80 -19.45 2.73
CA LEU A 29 -10.03 -18.50 1.94
C LEU A 29 -10.94 -17.84 0.90
N LEU A 30 -11.21 -16.56 1.08
CA LEU A 30 -12.07 -15.79 0.18
C LEU A 30 -11.28 -15.22 -1.01
N ARG A 31 -10.08 -14.69 -0.75
CA ARG A 31 -9.23 -14.05 -1.77
C ARG A 31 -7.78 -13.91 -1.31
N SER A 32 -6.91 -13.66 -2.28
CA SER A 32 -5.48 -13.44 -2.06
C SER A 32 -4.96 -12.32 -2.96
N VAL A 33 -3.99 -11.57 -2.45
CA VAL A 33 -3.31 -10.49 -3.15
C VAL A 33 -1.81 -10.62 -3.00
N ASN A 34 -1.07 -10.48 -4.07
CA ASN A 34 0.38 -10.39 -4.11
C ASN A 34 0.82 -9.46 -5.25
N ALA A 35 2.12 -9.42 -5.57
CA ALA A 35 2.64 -8.58 -6.65
C ALA A 35 2.06 -8.90 -8.04
N SER A 36 1.72 -10.17 -8.33
CA SER A 36 1.23 -10.54 -9.67
C SER A 36 -0.16 -9.98 -9.96
N ASN A 37 -0.97 -9.68 -8.93
CA ASN A 37 -2.25 -8.99 -9.09
C ASN A 37 -2.12 -7.59 -9.72
N PHE A 38 -0.91 -7.02 -9.75
CA PHE A 38 -0.62 -5.69 -10.27
C PHE A 38 0.20 -5.72 -11.58
N ALA A 39 0.49 -6.90 -12.13
CA ALA A 39 1.46 -7.06 -13.23
C ALA A 39 1.13 -6.24 -14.49
N GLU A 40 -0.16 -5.99 -14.76
CA GLU A 40 -0.62 -5.16 -15.88
C GLU A 40 -0.35 -3.67 -15.67
N THR A 41 -0.23 -3.23 -14.41
CA THR A 41 -0.10 -1.80 -14.05
C THR A 41 1.32 -1.45 -13.63
N ILE A 42 2.01 -2.38 -12.97
CA ILE A 42 3.39 -2.25 -12.55
C ILE A 42 4.10 -3.59 -12.64
N SER A 43 5.16 -3.61 -13.42
CA SER A 43 6.01 -4.76 -13.64
C SER A 43 7.45 -4.31 -13.80
N ASP A 44 8.34 -5.28 -13.70
CA ASP A 44 9.73 -5.10 -14.06
C ASP A 44 9.88 -4.65 -15.51
N THR A 45 10.79 -3.72 -15.75
CA THR A 45 11.22 -3.35 -17.11
C THR A 45 12.64 -3.81 -17.34
N GLU A 46 13.19 -3.52 -18.51
CA GLU A 46 14.61 -3.77 -18.81
C GLU A 46 15.54 -3.05 -17.83
N THR A 47 15.16 -1.86 -17.37
CA THR A 47 16.04 -0.98 -16.56
C THR A 47 15.60 -0.86 -15.11
N THR A 48 14.37 -1.23 -14.78
CA THR A 48 13.79 -1.07 -13.44
C THR A 48 13.23 -2.37 -12.89
N GLN A 49 13.29 -2.50 -11.57
CA GLN A 49 12.66 -3.56 -10.80
C GLN A 49 11.60 -2.97 -9.88
N ALA A 50 10.39 -3.54 -9.90
CA ALA A 50 9.34 -3.19 -8.96
C ALA A 50 9.30 -4.20 -7.81
N ARG A 51 9.22 -3.71 -6.57
CA ARG A 51 9.14 -4.54 -5.37
C ARG A 51 7.95 -4.13 -4.52
N LEU A 52 7.06 -5.08 -4.25
CA LEU A 52 5.95 -4.87 -3.32
C LEU A 52 6.49 -4.78 -1.89
N GLU A 53 6.24 -3.65 -1.23
CA GLU A 53 6.75 -3.38 0.12
C GLU A 53 5.69 -3.50 1.21
N THR A 54 4.45 -3.12 0.90
CA THR A 54 3.35 -3.08 1.85
C THR A 54 2.06 -3.40 1.13
N ILE A 55 1.18 -4.16 1.79
CA ILE A 55 -0.23 -4.34 1.43
C ILE A 55 -1.02 -3.99 2.69
N LEU A 56 -2.05 -3.17 2.58
CA LEU A 56 -2.97 -2.85 3.66
C LEU A 56 -4.39 -3.15 3.18
N PRO A 57 -5.15 -4.04 3.83
CA PRO A 57 -6.56 -4.25 3.53
C PRO A 57 -7.39 -3.10 4.05
N HIS A 58 -8.41 -2.71 3.28
CA HIS A 58 -9.51 -1.95 3.84
C HIS A 58 -10.31 -2.85 4.79
N PHE A 59 -10.81 -2.29 5.91
CA PHE A 59 -11.49 -3.07 6.95
C PHE A 59 -12.76 -3.79 6.46
N GLU A 60 -13.44 -3.27 5.43
CA GLU A 60 -14.59 -3.92 4.79
C GLU A 60 -14.18 -5.05 3.83
N GLY A 61 -12.89 -5.28 3.61
CA GLY A 61 -12.39 -6.32 2.71
C GLY A 61 -12.72 -6.11 1.23
N LYS A 62 -13.05 -4.89 0.80
CA LYS A 62 -13.41 -4.57 -0.60
C LYS A 62 -12.20 -4.27 -1.50
N TYR A 63 -11.15 -3.70 -0.93
CA TYR A 63 -9.94 -3.32 -1.65
C TYR A 63 -8.71 -3.36 -0.73
N VAL A 64 -7.53 -3.25 -1.32
CA VAL A 64 -6.27 -3.00 -0.59
C VAL A 64 -5.58 -1.75 -1.11
N VAL A 65 -4.77 -1.11 -0.26
CA VAL A 65 -3.75 -0.16 -0.70
C VAL A 65 -2.39 -0.86 -0.63
N SER A 66 -1.64 -0.82 -1.72
CA SER A 66 -0.33 -1.46 -1.82
C SER A 66 0.73 -0.44 -2.24
N SER A 67 1.93 -0.57 -1.70
CA SER A 67 3.08 0.28 -2.09
C SER A 67 4.15 -0.54 -2.78
N PHE A 68 4.59 -0.07 -3.94
CA PHE A 68 5.69 -0.64 -4.70
C PHE A 68 6.85 0.34 -4.75
N SER A 69 8.04 -0.09 -4.34
CA SER A 69 9.26 0.64 -4.63
C SER A 69 9.83 0.23 -5.96
N ILE A 70 10.24 1.23 -6.74
CA ILE A 70 10.87 1.08 -8.05
C ILE A 70 12.35 1.36 -7.88
N PHE A 71 13.18 0.40 -8.26
CA PHE A 71 14.62 0.50 -8.21
C PHE A 71 15.22 0.42 -9.62
N ASP A 72 16.34 1.08 -9.82
CA ASP A 72 17.21 0.88 -10.98
C ASP A 72 17.90 -0.48 -10.88
N LYS A 73 17.83 -1.31 -11.92
CA LYS A 73 18.45 -2.64 -11.91
C LYS A 73 19.98 -2.58 -11.91
N LYS A 74 20.58 -1.55 -12.51
CA LYS A 74 22.05 -1.46 -12.68
C LYS A 74 22.77 -1.16 -11.36
N ASN A 75 22.20 -0.31 -10.52
CA ASN A 75 22.85 0.16 -9.30
C ASN A 75 21.98 0.03 -8.04
N SER A 76 20.82 -0.63 -8.13
CA SER A 76 19.87 -0.79 -7.02
C SER A 76 19.41 0.53 -6.38
N ARG A 77 19.53 1.65 -7.10
CA ARG A 77 19.13 2.96 -6.59
C ARG A 77 17.61 3.08 -6.61
N PHE A 78 17.03 3.50 -5.49
CA PHE A 78 15.63 3.88 -5.40
C PHE A 78 15.31 5.00 -6.40
N LYS A 79 14.25 4.81 -7.20
CA LYS A 79 13.75 5.80 -8.16
C LYS A 79 12.51 6.48 -7.61
N SER A 80 11.49 5.70 -7.31
CA SER A 80 10.23 6.19 -6.76
C SER A 80 9.48 5.08 -6.04
N ARG A 81 8.45 5.45 -5.28
CA ARG A 81 7.50 4.55 -4.66
C ARG A 81 6.10 4.90 -5.18
N ARG A 82 5.39 3.90 -5.70
CA ARG A 82 4.02 4.05 -6.22
C ARG A 82 3.03 3.37 -5.29
N ILE A 83 1.99 4.11 -4.91
CA ILE A 83 0.90 3.64 -4.07
C ILE A 83 -0.31 3.38 -4.95
N PHE A 84 -0.83 2.15 -4.91
CA PHE A 84 -1.98 1.72 -5.69
C PHE A 84 -3.13 1.31 -4.78
N LYS A 85 -4.36 1.61 -5.21
CA LYS A 85 -5.57 0.92 -4.73
C LYS A 85 -5.82 -0.27 -5.64
N TYR A 86 -5.96 -1.46 -5.10
CA TYR A 86 -6.43 -2.64 -5.84
C TYR A 86 -7.81 -3.02 -5.36
N ASP A 87 -8.78 -2.87 -6.25
CA ASP A 87 -10.18 -3.18 -6.02
C ASP A 87 -10.46 -4.65 -6.33
N PHE A 88 -11.07 -5.39 -5.40
CA PHE A 88 -11.24 -6.82 -5.58
C PHE A 88 -12.41 -7.22 -6.47
N GLU A 89 -13.41 -6.35 -6.61
CA GLU A 89 -14.57 -6.63 -7.45
C GLU A 89 -14.21 -6.43 -8.92
N THR A 90 -13.62 -5.28 -9.24
CA THR A 90 -13.20 -4.92 -10.59
C THR A 90 -11.83 -5.50 -10.98
N LYS A 91 -11.09 -6.06 -10.02
CA LYS A 91 -9.71 -6.56 -10.19
C LYS A 91 -8.76 -5.52 -10.79
N THR A 92 -9.02 -4.24 -10.55
CA THR A 92 -8.28 -3.13 -11.15
C THR A 92 -7.33 -2.51 -10.12
N ALA A 93 -6.10 -2.23 -10.55
CA ALA A 93 -5.14 -1.42 -9.80
C ALA A 93 -5.16 0.03 -10.29
N THR A 94 -5.44 0.97 -9.40
CA THR A 94 -5.46 2.41 -9.68
C THR A 94 -4.34 3.12 -8.93
N LEU A 95 -3.52 3.89 -9.63
CA LEU A 95 -2.46 4.70 -9.00
C LEU A 95 -3.08 5.82 -8.17
N LEU A 96 -2.78 5.83 -6.87
CA LEU A 96 -3.22 6.89 -5.96
C LEU A 96 -2.16 7.99 -5.83
N LYS A 97 -0.89 7.60 -5.77
CA LYS A 97 0.22 8.53 -5.53
C LYS A 97 1.54 7.96 -6.01
N GLU A 98 2.40 8.82 -6.55
CA GLU A 98 3.81 8.57 -6.72
C GLU A 98 4.63 9.45 -5.76
N ILE A 99 5.60 8.82 -5.10
CA ILE A 99 6.50 9.40 -4.10
C ILE A 99 7.92 9.32 -4.66
N GLN A 100 8.63 10.44 -4.70
CA GLN A 100 10.02 10.50 -5.17
C GLN A 100 11.03 10.49 -4.00
N ASP A 101 10.56 10.76 -2.77
CA ASP A 101 11.41 10.78 -1.58
C ASP A 101 11.39 9.41 -0.87
N PRO A 102 12.53 8.71 -0.76
CA PRO A 102 12.57 7.38 -0.12
C PRO A 102 12.15 7.39 1.36
N SER A 103 12.23 8.54 2.03
CA SER A 103 11.83 8.72 3.44
C SER A 103 10.31 8.82 3.63
N GLU A 104 9.54 8.94 2.55
CA GLU A 104 8.08 8.95 2.57
C GLU A 104 7.52 7.54 2.38
N SER A 105 6.66 7.08 3.29
CA SER A 105 6.13 5.70 3.29
C SER A 105 4.62 5.67 3.54
N LEU A 106 3.95 4.62 3.06
CA LEU A 106 2.56 4.31 3.40
C LEU A 106 2.48 3.74 4.82
N TYR A 107 1.56 4.24 5.64
CA TYR A 107 1.43 3.82 7.04
C TYR A 107 0.11 3.11 7.36
N TRP A 108 -1.04 3.64 6.93
CA TRP A 108 -2.35 3.14 7.40
C TRP A 108 -3.49 3.42 6.42
N ILE A 109 -4.55 2.61 6.44
CA ILE A 109 -5.84 2.89 5.78
C ILE A 109 -6.90 3.15 6.86
N LEU A 110 -7.52 4.32 6.82
CA LEU A 110 -8.58 4.72 7.73
C LEU A 110 -9.93 4.12 7.29
N LYS A 111 -10.88 4.04 8.24
CA LYS A 111 -12.22 3.49 8.00
C LYS A 111 -13.03 4.29 6.97
N ASP A 112 -12.72 5.56 6.75
CA ASP A 112 -13.49 6.42 5.85
C ASP A 112 -12.97 6.39 4.40
N ASN A 113 -12.27 5.31 4.01
CA ASN A 113 -11.50 5.17 2.77
C ASN A 113 -10.28 6.09 2.61
N ASP A 114 -9.98 6.91 3.61
CA ASP A 114 -8.78 7.74 3.65
C ASP A 114 -7.52 6.89 3.92
N PHE A 115 -6.34 7.36 3.52
CA PHE A 115 -5.08 6.68 3.83
C PHE A 115 -4.00 7.66 4.31
N LEU A 116 -3.15 7.17 5.20
CA LEU A 116 -2.06 7.92 5.81
C LEU A 116 -0.75 7.52 5.16
N TYR A 117 -0.03 8.50 4.63
CA TYR A 117 1.37 8.35 4.23
C TYR A 117 2.17 9.44 4.96
N GLY A 118 3.45 9.22 5.21
CA GLY A 118 4.20 10.10 6.11
C GLY A 118 5.67 10.16 5.73
N LYS A 119 6.32 11.25 6.13
CA LYS A 119 7.75 11.44 5.96
C LYS A 119 8.45 11.36 7.32
N LEU A 120 9.55 10.61 7.36
CA LEU A 120 10.49 10.69 8.48
C LEU A 120 11.50 11.81 8.20
N LYS A 121 11.47 12.89 8.99
CA LYS A 121 12.50 13.95 8.98
C LYS A 121 13.17 14.01 10.35
N GLN A 122 14.47 13.69 10.41
CA GLN A 122 15.34 13.95 11.57
C GLN A 122 14.69 13.59 12.92
N LYS A 123 14.29 12.33 13.10
CA LYS A 123 13.59 11.80 14.29
C LYS A 123 12.16 12.33 14.54
N LYS A 124 11.63 13.23 13.73
CA LYS A 124 10.21 13.61 13.72
C LYS A 124 9.45 12.88 12.61
N LYS A 125 8.27 12.35 12.93
CA LYS A 125 7.33 11.76 11.96
C LYS A 125 6.33 12.84 11.56
N VAL A 126 6.33 13.23 10.29
CA VAL A 126 5.29 14.09 9.73
C VAL A 126 4.31 13.19 9.00
N LEU A 127 3.06 13.16 9.48
CA LEU A 127 2.02 12.33 8.90
C LEU A 127 1.11 13.19 8.02
N PHE A 128 0.87 12.72 6.80
CA PHE A 128 -0.02 13.36 5.86
C PHE A 128 -1.26 12.50 5.69
N VAL A 129 -2.43 13.12 5.79
CA VAL A 129 -3.70 12.45 5.52
C VAL A 129 -4.06 12.68 4.06
N PHE A 130 -4.25 11.61 3.31
CA PHE A 130 -4.82 11.68 1.96
C PHE A 130 -6.27 11.24 2.00
N LYS A 131 -7.14 12.16 1.56
CA LYS A 131 -8.55 11.85 1.39
C LYS A 131 -8.78 11.23 0.03
N SER A 132 -9.47 10.08 0.00
CA SER A 132 -9.74 9.34 -1.25
C SER A 132 -10.83 9.99 -2.12
N ILE A 133 -11.45 11.10 -1.69
CA ILE A 133 -12.58 11.71 -2.38
C ILE A 133 -12.12 12.96 -3.15
N ALA A 134 -12.14 12.86 -4.49
CA ALA A 134 -12.37 13.84 -5.56
C ALA A 134 -12.01 15.34 -5.42
N THR A 135 -11.35 15.80 -4.36
CA THR A 135 -10.98 17.20 -4.18
C THR A 135 -9.63 17.23 -3.48
N MET A 136 -8.63 17.68 -4.23
CA MET A 136 -7.27 17.87 -3.76
C MET A 136 -7.24 18.89 -2.62
N ALA A 137 -7.43 18.43 -1.38
CA ALA A 137 -7.13 19.20 -0.19
C ALA A 137 -6.00 18.48 0.56
N HIS A 138 -4.78 19.01 0.41
CA HIS A 138 -3.66 18.61 1.24
C HIS A 138 -3.87 19.15 2.65
N THR A 139 -4.18 18.28 3.61
CA THR A 139 -4.14 18.63 5.04
C THR A 139 -2.97 17.88 5.67
N SER A 140 -1.93 18.63 6.05
CA SER A 140 -0.79 18.12 6.81
C SER A 140 -1.05 18.33 8.30
N THR A 141 -0.96 17.26 9.09
CA THR A 141 -0.99 17.36 10.55
C THR A 141 0.35 16.90 11.09
N ILE A 142 1.08 17.83 11.71
CA ILE A 142 2.35 17.51 12.38
C ILE A 142 2.01 16.93 13.75
N PHE A 143 2.44 15.70 14.01
CA PHE A 143 2.38 15.11 15.33
C PHE A 143 3.78 15.19 15.94
N ASP A 144 3.94 15.96 17.01
CA ASP A 144 5.13 15.89 17.86
C ASP A 144 4.96 14.70 18.81
N SER A 145 5.89 13.74 18.77
CA SER A 145 5.98 12.71 19.80
C SER A 145 6.68 13.32 21.02
N THR A 146 5.93 13.56 22.10
CA THR A 146 6.48 13.77 23.45
C THR A 146 7.18 12.52 23.95
#